data_AF-A0A7C5G6V4-F1
#
_entry.id   AF-A0A7C5G6V4-F1
#
_cell.length_a   1.000
_cell.length_b   1.000
_cell.length_c   1.000
_cell.angle_alpha   90.00
_cell.angle_beta   90.00
_cell.angle_gamma   90.00
#
_symmetry.space_group_name_H-M   'P 1'
#
loop_
_entity.id
_entity.type
_entity.pdbx_description
1 polymer ?
#
loop_
_entity_poly.entity_id
_entity_poly.type
_entity_poly.pdbx_seq_one_letter_code
_entity_poly.pdbx_strand_id
1 'polypeptide(L)'
;MGTFLDDTAMLVIVAPLYVPLVKVLGFDLIWYGVLYTITTQIAYMTPPFGYNLFLILAMAPPEITITDIYRSIIPFVLSMVLALAIIMIFPEIALWLPETLKPGR
;
A
#
# COMPACT_ATOMS: atom_id res chain seq x y z
N MET A 1 -12.52 6.31 -16.49
CA MET A 1 -13.13 5.14 -15.82
C MET A 1 -12.51 3.80 -16.28
N GLY A 2 -11.22 3.77 -16.62
CA GLY A 2 -10.55 2.57 -17.17
C GLY A 2 -9.15 2.33 -16.60
N THR A 3 -8.78 3.02 -15.52
CA THR A 3 -7.47 2.89 -14.84
C THR A 3 -7.64 2.60 -13.35
N PHE A 4 -8.77 2.01 -12.95
CA PHE A 4 -8.96 1.47 -11.61
C PHE A 4 -8.67 -0.02 -11.67
N LEU A 5 -7.39 -0.38 -11.61
CA LEU A 5 -7.04 -1.74 -11.21
C LEU A 5 -7.24 -1.78 -9.71
N ASP A 6 -8.13 -2.65 -9.22
CA ASP A 6 -8.24 -2.89 -7.79
C ASP A 6 -6.95 -3.55 -7.27
N ASP A 7 -6.68 -3.42 -5.97
CA ASP A 7 -5.51 -3.95 -5.28
C ASP A 7 -5.29 -5.45 -5.53
N THR A 8 -6.37 -6.21 -5.64
CA THR A 8 -6.34 -7.65 -5.92
C THR A 8 -5.96 -7.92 -7.37
N ALA A 9 -6.55 -7.20 -8.33
CA ALA A 9 -6.16 -7.30 -9.74
C ALA A 9 -4.70 -6.90 -9.97
N MET A 10 -4.23 -5.83 -9.31
CA MET A 10 -2.81 -5.45 -9.35
C MET A 10 -1.94 -6.62 -8.84
N LEU A 11 -2.31 -7.24 -7.71
CA LEU A 11 -1.54 -8.33 -7.11
C LEU A 11 -1.49 -9.54 -8.03
N VAL A 12 -2.59 -9.91 -8.66
CA VAL A 12 -2.63 -11.04 -9.62
C VAL A 12 -1.69 -10.80 -10.81
N ILE A 13 -1.52 -9.55 -11.23
CA ILE A 13 -0.60 -9.19 -12.33
C ILE A 13 0.86 -9.23 -11.86
N VAL A 14 1.16 -8.65 -10.69
CA VAL A 14 2.56 -8.53 -10.22
C VAL A 14 3.09 -9.78 -9.51
N ALA A 15 2.23 -10.54 -8.84
CA ALA A 15 2.64 -11.69 -8.02
C ALA A 15 3.40 -12.77 -8.81
N PRO A 16 3.00 -13.17 -10.03
CA PRO A 16 3.75 -14.16 -10.82
C PRO A 16 5.19 -13.75 -11.12
N LEU A 17 5.47 -12.45 -11.17
CA LEU A 17 6.81 -11.90 -11.42
C LEU A 17 7.60 -11.71 -10.13
N TYR A 18 7.00 -11.09 -9.11
CA TYR A 18 7.71 -10.67 -7.91
C TYR A 18 7.84 -11.77 -6.85
N VAL A 19 6.84 -12.64 -6.66
CA VAL A 19 6.91 -13.73 -5.68
C VAL A 19 8.11 -14.66 -5.92
N PRO A 20 8.36 -15.17 -7.15
CA PRO A 20 9.55 -16.00 -7.37
C PRO A 20 10.85 -15.20 -7.20
N LEU A 21 10.88 -13.92 -7.58
CA LEU A 21 12.05 -13.06 -7.40
C LEU A 21 12.41 -12.87 -5.93
N VAL A 22 11.43 -12.51 -5.09
CA VAL A 22 11.58 -12.35 -3.64
C VAL A 22 12.09 -13.64 -2.99
N LYS A 23 11.53 -14.78 -3.42
CA LYS A 23 11.96 -16.10 -2.95
C LYS A 23 13.40 -16.44 -3.34
N VAL A 24 13.83 -16.13 -4.56
CA VAL A 24 15.21 -16.34 -5.03
C VAL A 24 16.21 -15.45 -4.27
N LEU A 25 15.79 -14.23 -3.92
CA LEU A 25 16.59 -13.31 -3.12
C LEU A 25 16.65 -13.69 -1.63
N GLY A 26 15.91 -14.71 -1.18
CA GLY A 26 15.90 -15.19 0.20
C GLY A 26 15.07 -14.33 1.15
N PHE A 27 14.21 -13.45 0.63
CA PHE A 27 13.32 -12.63 1.46
C PHE A 27 12.04 -13.37 1.84
N ASP A 28 11.48 -13.00 2.99
CA ASP A 28 10.20 -13.54 3.45
C ASP A 28 9.01 -12.98 2.63
N LEU A 29 8.10 -13.88 2.23
CA LEU A 29 6.94 -13.52 1.40
C LEU A 29 5.87 -12.74 2.16
N ILE A 30 5.76 -12.91 3.48
CA ILE A 30 4.88 -12.13 4.35
C ILE A 30 5.39 -10.69 4.41
N TRP A 31 6.70 -10.51 4.61
CA TRP A 31 7.30 -9.18 4.59
C TRP A 31 7.05 -8.46 3.25
N TYR A 32 7.27 -9.16 2.13
CA TYR A 32 6.91 -8.63 0.80
C TYR A 32 5.41 -8.28 0.70
N GLY A 33 4.53 -9.16 1.19
CA GLY A 33 3.09 -8.92 1.23
C GLY A 33 2.72 -7.65 2.01
N VAL A 34 3.35 -7.41 3.15
CA VAL A 34 3.14 -6.20 3.96
C VAL A 34 3.59 -4.95 3.20
N LEU A 35 4.77 -4.96 2.59
CA LEU A 35 5.24 -3.85 1.76
C LEU A 35 4.30 -3.57 0.58
N TYR A 36 3.83 -4.63 -0.08
CA TYR A 36 2.84 -4.53 -1.15
C TYR A 36 1.54 -3.90 -0.67
N THR A 37 1.00 -4.33 0.47
CA THR A 37 -0.22 -3.73 1.04
C THR A 37 -0.05 -2.25 1.34
N ILE A 38 1.05 -1.85 1.98
CA ILE A 38 1.29 -0.44 2.33
C ILE A 38 1.44 0.42 1.07
N THR A 39 2.23 -0.03 0.09
CA THR A 39 2.43 0.69 -1.17
C THR A 39 1.14 0.82 -1.97
N THR A 40 0.30 -0.22 -1.98
CA THR A 40 -0.99 -0.19 -2.65
C THR A 40 -1.95 0.79 -1.96
N GLN A 41 -1.99 0.82 -0.63
CA GLN A 41 -2.79 1.81 0.10
C GLN A 41 -2.35 3.25 -0.22
N ILE A 42 -1.03 3.51 -0.29
CA ILE A 42 -0.51 4.82 -0.71
C ILE A 42 -0.99 5.17 -2.13
N ALA A 43 -0.98 4.21 -3.05
CA ALA A 43 -1.48 4.42 -4.42
C ALA A 43 -2.97 4.78 -4.46
N TYR A 44 -3.81 4.19 -3.60
CA TYR A 44 -5.23 4.53 -3.49
C TYR A 44 -5.48 5.97 -3.02
N MET A 45 -4.50 6.56 -2.35
CA MET A 45 -4.54 7.89 -1.77
C MET A 45 -3.73 8.92 -2.54
N THR A 46 -3.08 8.55 -3.64
CA THR A 46 -2.28 9.46 -4.48
C THR A 46 -2.75 9.42 -5.94
N PRO A 47 -2.81 10.58 -6.63
CA PRO A 47 -3.06 10.57 -8.07
C PRO A 47 -1.85 9.89 -8.76
N PRO A 48 -2.04 8.99 -9.76
CA PRO A 48 -3.15 8.89 -10.72
C PRO A 48 -4.30 7.92 -10.39
N PHE A 49 -4.19 7.10 -9.34
CA PHE A 49 -5.23 6.12 -8.98
C PHE A 49 -6.27 6.75 -8.05
N GLY A 50 -5.83 7.33 -6.92
CA GLY A 50 -6.61 8.29 -6.10
C GLY A 50 -8.05 7.91 -5.78
N TYR A 51 -8.41 6.63 -5.81
CA TYR A 51 -9.80 6.18 -5.79
C TYR A 51 -10.53 6.69 -4.54
N ASN A 52 -9.87 6.61 -3.38
CA ASN A 52 -10.42 7.10 -2.11
C ASN A 52 -10.65 8.62 -2.14
N LEU A 53 -9.77 9.36 -2.81
CA LEU A 53 -9.88 10.81 -2.95
C LEU A 53 -11.03 11.22 -3.85
N PHE A 54 -11.23 10.52 -4.97
CA PHE A 54 -12.35 10.76 -5.88
C PHE A 54 -13.69 10.39 -5.24
N LEU A 55 -13.72 9.33 -4.42
CA LEU A 55 -14.91 8.99 -3.62
C LEU A 55 -15.26 10.11 -2.63
N ILE A 56 -14.26 10.64 -1.91
CA ILE A 56 -14.49 11.75 -0.98
C ILE A 56 -14.97 12.98 -1.74
N LEU A 57 -14.37 13.31 -2.89
CA LEU A 57 -14.80 14.42 -3.73
C LEU A 57 -16.25 14.27 -4.20
N ALA A 58 -16.67 13.06 -4.56
CA ALA A 58 -18.05 12.78 -5.00
C ALA A 58 -19.10 12.98 -3.89
N MET A 59 -18.69 12.88 -2.63
CA MET A 59 -19.54 13.10 -1.45
C MET A 59 -19.36 14.51 -0.85
N ALA A 60 -18.35 15.26 -1.27
CA ALA A 60 -18.01 16.54 -0.70
C ALA A 60 -18.95 17.66 -1.17
N PRO A 61 -19.19 18.68 -0.34
CA PRO A 61 -19.86 19.91 -0.75
C PRO A 61 -19.16 20.56 -1.96
N PRO A 62 -19.90 21.29 -2.83
CA PRO A 62 -19.35 21.91 -4.03
C PRO A 62 -18.28 22.98 -3.75
N GLU A 63 -18.14 23.45 -2.51
CA GLU A 63 -17.07 24.38 -2.12
C GLU A 63 -15.70 23.68 -1.96
N ILE A 64 -15.68 22.35 -1.78
CA ILE A 64 -14.44 21.58 -1.61
C ILE A 64 -13.86 21.24 -2.98
N THR A 65 -12.66 21.72 -3.26
CA THR A 65 -11.97 21.39 -4.49
C THR A 65 -11.12 20.13 -4.32
N ILE A 66 -10.80 19.46 -5.44
CA ILE A 66 -9.88 18.31 -5.43
C ILE A 66 -8.50 18.68 -4.84
N THR A 67 -8.07 19.93 -5.01
CA THR A 67 -6.83 20.47 -4.47
C THR A 67 -6.84 20.49 -2.94
N ASP A 68 -7.98 20.80 -2.32
CA ASP A 68 -8.13 20.82 -0.87
C ASP A 68 -8.01 19.41 -0.29
N ILE A 69 -8.62 18.43 -0.95
CA ILE A 69 -8.54 17.02 -0.58
C ILE A 69 -7.10 16.51 -0.75
N TYR A 70 -6.42 16.85 -1.85
CA TYR A 70 -5.02 16.47 -2.04
C TYR A 70 -4.10 17.06 -0.98
N ARG A 71 -4.28 18.34 -0.60
CA ARG A 71 -3.46 18.94 0.47
C ARG A 71 -3.72 18.31 1.83
N SER A 72 -4.96 17.94 2.11
CA SER A 72 -5.37 17.25 3.33
C SER A 72 -4.70 15.89 3.50
N ILE A 73 -4.50 15.13 2.41
CA ILE A 73 -3.95 13.76 2.52
C ILE A 73 -2.42 13.68 2.59
N ILE A 74 -1.70 14.74 2.23
CA ILE A 74 -0.22 14.81 2.29
C ILE A 74 0.34 14.33 3.64
N PRO A 75 -0.10 14.83 4.82
CA PRO A 75 0.41 14.36 6.10
C PRO A 75 0.17 12.86 6.34
N PHE A 76 -0.94 12.33 5.82
CA PHE A 76 -1.27 10.91 5.93
C PHE A 76 -0.39 10.05 5.02
N VAL A 77 -0.18 10.47 3.78
CA VAL A 77 0.75 9.78 2.86
C VAL A 77 2.17 9.79 3.42
N LEU A 78 2.62 10.91 4.01
CA LEU A 78 3.92 11.01 4.67
C LEU A 78 4.08 10.01 5.81
N SER A 79 3.06 9.83 6.66
CA SER A 79 3.12 8.85 7.75
C SER A 79 3.17 7.41 7.24
N MET A 80 2.44 7.11 6.15
CA MET A 80 2.49 5.81 5.50
C MET A 80 3.84 5.52 4.84
N VAL A 81 4.44 6.51 4.19
CA VAL A 81 5.79 6.39 3.61
C VAL A 81 6.82 6.20 4.71
N LEU A 82 6.66 6.88 5.86
CA LEU A 82 7.50 6.65 7.02
C LEU A 82 7.36 5.21 7.54
N ALA A 83 6.13 4.72 7.69
CA ALA A 83 5.88 3.33 8.10
C ALA A 83 6.47 2.33 7.11
N LEU A 84 6.34 2.59 5.80
CA LEU A 84 6.97 1.79 4.74
C LEU A 84 8.49 1.75 4.90
N ALA A 85 9.13 2.90 5.11
CA ALA A 85 10.57 2.98 5.30
C ALA A 85 11.03 2.22 6.55
N ILE A 86 10.29 2.32 7.65
CA ILE A 86 10.57 1.59 8.89
C ILE A 86 10.49 0.08 8.65
N ILE A 87 9.43 -0.42 8.03
CA ILE A 87 9.27 -1.87 7.78
C ILE A 87 10.27 -2.38 6.74
N MET A 88 10.66 -1.53 5.80
CA MET A 88 11.67 -1.87 4.80
C MET A 88 13.06 -2.06 5.44
N ILE A 89 13.41 -1.26 6.45
CA ILE A 89 14.68 -1.36 7.18
C ILE A 89 14.63 -2.44 8.26
N PHE A 90 13.49 -2.58 8.94
CA PHE A 90 13.27 -3.48 10.08
C PHE A 90 12.15 -4.49 9.76
N PRO A 91 12.44 -5.54 8.96
CA PRO A 91 11.45 -6.54 8.55
C PRO A 91 10.82 -7.28 9.72
N GLU A 92 11.56 -7.40 10.83
CA GLU A 92 11.14 -8.03 12.09
C GLU A 92 9.82 -7.44 12.63
N ILE A 93 9.54 -6.16 12.40
CA ILE A 93 8.28 -5.53 12.84
C ILE A 93 7.08 -6.17 12.15
N ALA A 94 7.21 -6.52 10.87
CA ALA A 94 6.16 -7.18 10.11
C ALA A 94 6.07 -8.69 10.43
N LEU A 95 7.19 -9.32 10.78
CA LEU A 95 7.28 -10.77 10.99
C LEU A 95 7.02 -11.18 12.45
N TRP A 96 7.18 -10.27 13.41
CA TRP A 96 7.02 -10.54 14.83
C TRP A 96 5.68 -11.19 15.19
N LEU A 97 4.57 -10.66 14.65
CA LEU A 97 3.24 -11.21 14.91
C LEU A 97 3.04 -12.60 14.28
N PRO A 98 3.33 -12.81 12.98
CA PRO A 98 3.37 -14.14 12.38
C PRO A 98 4.21 -15.17 13.15
N GLU A 99 5.42 -14.79 13.56
CA GLU A 99 6.34 -15.65 14.31
C GLU A 99 5.80 -16.02 15.68
N THR A 100 5.14 -15.08 16.37
CA THR A 100 4.53 -15.33 17.68
C THR A 100 3.31 -16.25 17.56
N LEU A 101 2.50 -16.10 16.50
CA LEU A 101 1.29 -16.90 16.28
C LEU A 101 1.60 -18.29 15.69
N LYS A 102 2.68 -18.42 14.91
CA LYS A 102 3.13 -19.68 14.30
C LYS A 102 4.66 -19.80 14.37
N PRO A 103 5.22 -20.14 15.54
CA PRO A 103 6.67 -20.29 15.70
C PRO A 103 7.22 -21.43 14.84
N GLY A 104 8.31 -21.20 14.09
CA GLY A 104 9.07 -22.25 13.40
C GLY A 104 8.62 -22.61 11.97
N ARG A 105 8.20 -21.63 11.17
CA ARG A 105 8.03 -21.80 9.72
C ARG A 105 9.34 -21.69 8.95
#